data_AF-A0A6S5TRS2-F1
#
_entry.id   AF-A0A6S5TRS2-F1
#
_cell.length_a   1.000
_cell.length_b   1.000
_cell.length_c   1.000
_cell.angle_alpha   90.00
_cell.angle_beta   90.00
_cell.angle_gamma   90.00
#
_symmetry.space_group_name_H-M   'P 1'
#
loop_
_entity.id
_entity.type
_entity.pdbx_description
1 polymer ?
#
loop_
_entity_poly.entity_id
_entity_poly.type
_entity_poly.pdbx_seq_one_letter_code
_entity_poly.pdbx_strand_id
1 'polypeptide(L)'
;MDHLDDQTRHKIRDWQIRRLEIKDLMAAHPERVLELSRVLDQMEEEHERILGEAEVIANTDQGVVAQGALGFELKVSAGSARDLRKLLEMAIYELDGTLEAGLPEARSYPGGMSGSLGTYEYTLTVAEADGPCRVE
;
A
#
# COMPACT_ATOMS: atom_id res chain seq x y z
N MET A 1 -6.99 -4.67 -15.49
CA MET A 1 -6.88 -4.83 -14.03
C MET A 1 -8.30 -4.98 -13.49
N ASP A 2 -8.83 -6.20 -13.43
CA ASP A 2 -10.20 -6.51 -12.94
C ASP A 2 -10.24 -7.96 -12.40
N HIS A 3 -9.38 -8.82 -12.96
CA HIS A 3 -9.26 -10.23 -12.61
C HIS A 3 -8.77 -10.52 -11.17
N LEU A 4 -8.06 -9.57 -10.53
CA LEU A 4 -7.61 -9.73 -9.14
C LEU A 4 -8.76 -9.45 -8.15
N ASP A 5 -9.60 -8.45 -8.44
CA ASP A 5 -10.83 -8.18 -7.69
C ASP A 5 -11.84 -9.31 -7.78
N ASP A 6 -12.02 -9.91 -8.96
CA ASP A 6 -12.88 -11.08 -9.13
C ASP A 6 -12.37 -12.29 -8.34
N GLN A 7 -11.05 -12.49 -8.28
CA GLN A 7 -10.45 -13.57 -7.50
C GLN A 7 -10.68 -13.36 -5.99
N THR A 8 -10.53 -12.14 -5.48
CA THR A 8 -10.79 -11.81 -4.07
C THR A 8 -12.26 -11.96 -3.73
N ARG A 9 -13.18 -11.49 -4.58
CA ARG A 9 -14.64 -11.67 -4.42
C ARG A 9 -15.04 -13.13 -4.43
N HIS A 10 -14.41 -13.95 -5.28
CA HIS A 10 -14.66 -15.38 -5.31
C HIS A 10 -14.22 -16.06 -4.02
N LYS A 11 -13.02 -15.74 -3.50
CA LYS A 11 -12.51 -16.25 -2.22
C LYS A 11 -13.42 -15.88 -1.05
N ILE A 12 -13.95 -14.65 -1.01
CA ILE A 12 -14.90 -14.20 0.01
C ILE A 12 -16.21 -15.01 -0.04
N ARG A 13 -16.76 -15.24 -1.24
CA ARG A 13 -17.98 -16.06 -1.37
C ARG A 13 -17.76 -17.50 -0.93
N ASP A 14 -16.66 -18.11 -1.32
CA ASP A 14 -16.33 -19.49 -0.95
C ASP A 14 -16.17 -19.62 0.56
N TRP A 15 -15.53 -18.63 1.19
CA TRP A 15 -15.41 -18.54 2.65
C TRP A 15 -16.77 -18.40 3.35
N GLN A 16 -17.69 -17.57 2.83
CA GLN A 16 -19.04 -17.42 3.37
C GLN A 16 -19.84 -18.73 3.32
N ILE A 17 -19.69 -19.50 2.25
CA ILE A 17 -20.35 -20.82 2.09
C ILE A 17 -19.81 -21.80 3.12
N ARG A 18 -18.47 -21.94 3.23
CA ARG A 18 -17.85 -22.85 4.21
C ARG A 18 -18.19 -22.50 5.66
N ARG A 19 -18.30 -21.20 5.98
CA ARG A 19 -18.74 -20.74 7.31
C ARG A 19 -20.17 -21.16 7.64
N LEU A 20 -21.07 -21.11 6.65
CA LEU A 20 -22.45 -21.60 6.79
C LEU A 20 -22.48 -23.11 7.01
N GLU A 21 -21.68 -23.87 6.26
CA GLU A 21 -21.57 -25.33 6.42
C GLU A 21 -21.04 -25.72 7.81
N ILE A 22 -20.03 -25.01 8.33
CA ILE A 22 -19.50 -25.28 9.69
C ILE A 22 -20.53 -24.92 10.77
N LYS A 23 -21.30 -23.84 10.59
CA LYS A 23 -22.41 -23.50 11.49
C LYS A 23 -23.54 -24.53 11.46
N ASP A 24 -23.85 -25.08 10.28
CA ASP A 24 -24.82 -26.16 10.14
C ASP A 24 -24.33 -27.43 10.85
N LEU A 25 -23.05 -27.77 10.69
CA LEU A 25 -22.40 -28.88 11.40
C LEU A 25 -22.37 -28.68 12.92
N MET A 26 -22.23 -27.45 13.42
CA MET A 26 -22.35 -27.14 14.85
C MET A 26 -23.77 -27.34 15.38
N ALA A 27 -24.78 -27.01 14.57
CA ALA A 27 -26.18 -27.24 14.91
C ALA A 27 -26.53 -28.74 14.87
N ALA A 28 -25.94 -29.50 13.96
CA ALA A 28 -26.11 -30.94 13.83
C ALA A 28 -25.32 -31.75 14.87
N HIS A 29 -24.14 -31.26 15.30
CA HIS A 29 -23.23 -31.94 16.22
C HIS A 29 -22.79 -31.03 17.38
N PRO A 30 -23.68 -30.79 18.37
CA PRO A 30 -23.38 -29.93 19.52
C PRO A 30 -22.26 -30.48 20.41
N GLU A 31 -21.92 -31.78 20.30
CA GLU A 31 -20.80 -32.41 20.98
C GLU A 31 -19.42 -31.96 20.47
N ARG A 32 -19.35 -31.43 19.24
CA ARG A 32 -18.10 -30.93 18.62
C ARG A 32 -18.07 -29.42 18.45
N VAL A 33 -19.02 -28.71 19.07
CA VAL A 33 -19.15 -27.24 18.99
C VAL A 33 -17.85 -26.52 19.33
N LEU A 34 -17.10 -26.97 20.35
CA LEU A 34 -15.84 -26.34 20.76
C LEU A 34 -14.75 -26.49 19.70
N GLU A 35 -14.66 -27.66 19.06
CA GLU A 35 -13.69 -27.93 17.99
C GLU A 35 -14.06 -27.16 16.72
N LEU A 36 -15.35 -27.17 16.34
CA LEU A 36 -15.87 -26.45 15.18
C LEU A 36 -15.78 -24.93 15.36
N SER A 37 -15.97 -24.42 16.59
CA SER A 37 -15.76 -23.01 16.90
C SER A 37 -14.30 -22.58 16.75
N ARG A 38 -13.34 -23.47 17.05
CA ARG A 38 -11.91 -23.20 16.87
C ARG A 38 -11.51 -23.18 15.39
N VAL A 39 -12.12 -24.03 14.59
CA VAL A 39 -11.94 -24.03 13.13
C VAL A 39 -12.53 -22.76 12.51
N LEU A 40 -13.66 -22.26 13.04
CA LEU A 40 -14.21 -20.96 12.62
C LEU A 40 -13.29 -19.80 12.96
N ASP A 41 -12.71 -19.77 14.16
CA ASP A 41 -11.78 -18.72 14.62
C ASP A 41 -10.53 -18.68 13.72
N GLN A 42 -9.93 -19.84 13.45
CA GLN A 42 -8.80 -19.98 12.52
C GLN A 42 -9.16 -19.57 11.08
N MET A 43 -10.38 -19.86 10.64
CA MET A 43 -10.87 -19.41 9.33
C MET A 43 -11.17 -17.91 9.28
N GLU A 44 -11.54 -17.29 10.40
CA GLU A 44 -11.70 -15.83 10.53
C GLU A 44 -10.33 -15.13 10.50
N GLU A 45 -9.30 -15.67 11.15
CA GLU A 45 -7.91 -15.18 11.05
C GLU A 45 -7.34 -15.23 9.62
N GLU A 46 -7.59 -16.31 8.88
CA GLU A 46 -7.14 -16.43 7.49
C GLU A 46 -7.93 -15.47 6.55
N HIS A 47 -9.19 -15.18 6.87
CA HIS A 47 -9.98 -14.17 6.15
C HIS A 47 -9.53 -12.74 6.47
N GLU A 48 -9.18 -12.46 7.73
CA GLU A 48 -8.57 -11.19 8.13
C GLU A 48 -7.22 -10.99 7.45
N ARG A 49 -6.43 -12.05 7.27
CA ARG A 49 -5.20 -11.99 6.46
C ARG A 49 -5.46 -11.73 4.98
N ILE A 50 -6.41 -12.43 4.35
CA ILE A 50 -6.73 -12.21 2.93
C ILE A 50 -7.27 -10.80 2.69
N LEU A 51 -8.12 -10.30 3.60
CA LEU A 51 -8.60 -8.91 3.57
C LEU A 51 -7.50 -7.92 3.87
N GLY A 52 -6.64 -8.18 4.86
CA GLY A 52 -5.51 -7.30 5.20
C GLY A 52 -4.48 -7.24 4.08
N GLU A 53 -4.21 -8.34 3.38
CA GLU A 53 -3.31 -8.37 2.22
C GLU A 53 -3.96 -7.67 1.02
N ALA A 54 -5.27 -7.86 0.79
CA ALA A 54 -6.02 -7.14 -0.21
C ALA A 54 -6.18 -5.64 0.11
N GLU A 55 -6.30 -5.27 1.39
CA GLU A 55 -6.35 -3.89 1.89
C GLU A 55 -4.96 -3.24 1.86
N VAL A 56 -3.87 -3.97 2.08
CA VAL A 56 -2.50 -3.47 1.86
C VAL A 56 -2.23 -3.24 0.39
N ILE A 57 -2.69 -4.13 -0.51
CA ILE A 57 -2.59 -3.95 -1.96
C ILE A 57 -3.51 -2.81 -2.43
N ALA A 58 -4.73 -2.75 -1.91
CA ALA A 58 -5.68 -1.67 -2.20
C ALA A 58 -5.27 -0.34 -1.57
N ASN A 59 -4.59 -0.29 -0.42
CA ASN A 59 -4.03 0.93 0.18
C ASN A 59 -2.71 1.34 -0.49
N THR A 60 -1.98 0.39 -1.07
CA THR A 60 -0.85 0.67 -1.96
C THR A 60 -1.35 1.33 -3.26
N ASP A 61 -2.57 0.99 -3.70
CA ASP A 61 -3.22 1.57 -4.89
C ASP A 61 -4.13 2.79 -4.55
N GLN A 62 -4.66 2.86 -3.33
CA GLN A 62 -5.57 3.89 -2.81
C GLN A 62 -5.06 4.43 -1.48
N GLY A 63 -4.16 5.40 -1.55
CA GLY A 63 -4.16 6.51 -0.61
C GLY A 63 -3.94 6.17 0.87
N VAL A 64 -2.69 6.31 1.28
CA VAL A 64 -2.28 7.01 2.51
C VAL A 64 -3.40 7.96 2.97
N VAL A 65 -4.08 7.64 4.07
CA VAL A 65 -5.07 8.52 4.68
C VAL A 65 -4.37 9.78 5.20
N ALA A 66 -4.49 10.84 4.39
CA ALA A 66 -4.39 12.26 4.75
C ALA A 66 -3.30 12.66 5.77
N GLN A 67 -2.04 12.43 5.41
CA GLN A 67 -1.07 13.51 5.45
C GLN A 67 -0.78 13.86 4.00
N GLY A 68 -0.73 15.15 3.68
CA GLY A 68 -0.82 15.69 2.31
C GLY A 68 -0.22 14.81 1.21
N ALA A 69 -0.96 14.59 0.11
CA ALA A 69 -0.56 13.62 -0.90
C ALA A 69 0.86 13.93 -1.41
N LEU A 70 1.79 13.02 -1.13
CA LEU A 70 3.18 13.14 -1.54
C LEU A 70 3.32 12.58 -2.96
N GLY A 71 3.69 13.45 -3.89
CA GLY A 71 4.03 13.08 -5.27
C GLY A 71 5.53 13.15 -5.46
N PHE A 72 6.15 12.11 -6.04
CA PHE A 72 7.58 12.10 -6.32
C PHE A 72 7.83 11.75 -7.79
N GLU A 73 8.48 12.65 -8.52
CA GLU A 73 8.93 12.43 -9.89
C GLU A 73 10.46 12.43 -9.93
N LEU A 74 11.07 11.38 -10.47
CA LEU A 74 12.52 11.26 -10.68
C LEU A 74 12.82 11.05 -12.16
N LYS A 75 13.66 11.91 -12.73
CA LYS A 75 14.23 11.78 -14.06
C LYS A 75 15.72 11.49 -13.93
N VAL A 76 16.18 10.42 -14.55
CA VAL A 76 17.59 10.02 -14.52
C VAL A 76 18.07 9.71 -15.93
N SER A 77 19.28 10.14 -16.24
CA SER A 77 19.97 9.91 -17.50
C SER A 77 21.41 9.50 -17.22
N ALA A 78 21.82 8.35 -17.74
CA ALA A 78 23.16 7.79 -17.53
C ALA A 78 23.70 7.15 -18.82
N GLY A 79 25.02 7.14 -18.96
CA GLY A 79 25.71 6.52 -20.11
C GLY A 79 25.85 5.00 -20.01
N SER A 80 25.63 4.40 -18.83
CA SER A 80 25.71 2.96 -18.62
C SER A 80 24.72 2.47 -17.55
N ALA A 81 24.36 1.20 -17.58
CA ALA A 81 23.46 0.59 -16.59
C ALA A 81 24.06 0.61 -15.16
N ARG A 82 25.40 0.55 -15.05
CA ARG A 82 26.10 0.63 -13.76
C ARG A 82 25.99 2.03 -13.17
N ASP A 83 26.14 3.05 -14.01
CA ASP A 83 26.03 4.44 -13.58
C ASP A 83 24.58 4.82 -13.26
N LEU A 84 23.63 4.31 -14.05
CA LEU A 84 22.19 4.44 -13.79
C LEU A 84 21.81 3.93 -12.40
N ARG A 85 22.24 2.69 -12.06
CA ARG A 85 21.99 2.11 -10.74
C ARG A 85 22.54 3.00 -9.63
N LYS A 86 23.77 3.48 -9.79
CA LYS A 86 24.43 4.31 -8.79
C LYS A 86 23.73 5.66 -8.61
N LEU A 87 23.26 6.29 -9.69
CA LEU A 87 22.49 7.53 -9.62
C LEU A 87 21.13 7.32 -8.93
N LEU A 88 20.47 6.19 -9.18
CA LEU A 88 19.24 5.81 -8.46
C LEU A 88 19.49 5.63 -6.96
N GLU A 89 20.55 4.92 -6.57
CA GLU A 89 20.91 4.75 -5.15
C GLU A 89 21.18 6.10 -4.47
N MET A 90 21.89 7.02 -5.14
CA MET A 90 22.13 8.36 -4.61
C MET A 90 20.84 9.19 -4.49
N ALA A 91 19.99 9.18 -5.52
CA ALA A 91 18.73 9.92 -5.51
C ALA A 91 17.78 9.47 -4.40
N ILE A 92 17.72 8.15 -4.14
CA ILE A 92 16.90 7.60 -3.04
C ILE A 92 17.50 7.94 -1.68
N TYR A 93 18.82 7.87 -1.52
CA TYR A 93 19.47 8.24 -0.26
C TYR A 93 19.24 9.72 0.09
N GLU A 94 19.28 10.62 -0.89
CA GLU A 94 18.97 12.03 -0.67
C GLU A 94 17.49 12.29 -0.36
N LEU A 95 16.59 11.57 -1.05
CA LEU A 95 15.15 11.63 -0.75
C LEU A 95 14.88 11.18 0.69
N ASP A 96 15.47 10.06 1.11
CA ASP A 96 15.33 9.51 2.47
C ASP A 96 15.78 10.52 3.52
N GLY A 97 16.98 11.10 3.35
CA GLY A 97 17.47 12.17 4.23
C GLY A 97 16.58 13.42 4.24
N THR A 98 15.92 13.75 3.11
CA THR A 98 14.97 14.87 3.04
C THR A 98 13.68 14.57 3.80
N LEU A 99 13.20 13.32 3.75
CA LEU A 99 12.01 12.88 4.48
C LEU A 99 12.30 12.82 5.99
N GLU A 100 13.47 12.32 6.39
CA GLU A 100 13.91 12.26 7.80
C GLU A 100 14.12 13.65 8.42
N ALA A 101 14.65 14.60 7.65
CA ALA A 101 14.86 15.98 8.11
C ALA A 101 13.54 16.74 8.39
N GLY A 102 12.40 16.18 7.96
CA GLY A 102 11.09 16.80 8.02
C GLY A 102 10.87 17.72 6.82
N LEU A 103 9.77 17.50 6.09
CA LEU A 103 9.42 18.33 4.94
C LEU A 103 9.10 19.76 5.40
N PRO A 104 9.79 20.79 4.87
CA PRO A 104 9.48 22.19 5.16
C PRO A 104 8.03 22.58 4.80
N GLU A 105 7.65 23.84 5.00
CA GLU A 105 6.33 24.36 4.59
C GLU A 105 6.17 24.55 3.06
N ALA A 106 7.19 24.24 2.25
CA ALA A 106 7.10 24.38 0.80
C ALA A 106 6.30 23.23 0.17
N ARG A 107 5.50 23.55 -0.85
CA ARG A 107 4.66 22.57 -1.55
C ARG A 107 5.42 21.72 -2.56
N SER A 108 6.66 22.09 -2.88
CA SER A 108 7.47 21.39 -3.88
C SER A 108 8.96 21.53 -3.58
N TYR A 109 9.66 20.40 -3.60
CA TYR A 109 11.08 20.27 -3.33
C TYR A 109 11.78 19.72 -4.57
N PRO A 110 12.38 20.60 -5.39
CA PRO A 110 13.27 20.16 -6.43
C PRO A 110 14.62 19.76 -5.81
N GLY A 111 15.19 18.67 -6.31
CA GLY A 111 16.55 18.26 -6.01
C GLY A 111 17.16 17.57 -7.21
N GLY A 112 18.47 17.38 -7.21
CA GLY A 112 19.14 16.77 -8.34
C GLY A 112 20.62 17.01 -8.34
N MET A 113 21.33 16.11 -9.02
CA MET A 113 22.77 16.19 -9.19
C MET A 113 23.15 15.88 -10.63
N SER A 114 24.08 16.67 -11.15
CA SER A 114 24.63 16.50 -12.49
C SER A 114 26.14 16.31 -12.36
N GLY A 115 26.67 15.25 -12.97
CA GLY A 115 28.08 14.92 -12.86
C GLY A 115 28.55 13.92 -13.91
N SER A 116 29.77 13.41 -13.72
CA SER A 116 30.42 12.53 -14.70
C SER A 116 29.72 11.18 -14.90
N LEU A 117 28.90 10.76 -13.94
CA LEU A 117 28.12 9.53 -14.00
C LEU A 117 26.81 9.70 -14.80
N GLY A 118 26.41 10.96 -15.05
CA GLY A 118 25.11 11.33 -15.62
C GLY A 118 24.41 12.38 -14.78
N THR A 119 23.11 12.52 -15.03
CA THR A 119 22.27 13.55 -14.42
C THR A 119 21.03 12.89 -13.85
N TYR A 120 20.66 13.26 -12.63
CA TYR A 120 19.32 13.02 -12.13
C TYR A 120 18.72 14.29 -11.54
N GLU A 121 17.42 14.43 -11.72
CA GLU A 121 16.60 15.52 -11.22
C GLU A 121 15.34 14.91 -10.65
N TYR A 122 14.95 15.33 -9.45
CA TYR A 122 13.72 14.90 -8.81
C TYR A 122 12.91 16.09 -8.33
N THR A 123 11.60 15.88 -8.22
CA THR A 123 10.67 16.83 -7.62
C THR A 123 9.75 16.08 -6.69
N LEU A 124 9.74 16.48 -5.41
CA LEU A 124 8.82 16.00 -4.41
C LEU A 124 7.75 17.07 -4.16
N THR A 125 6.51 16.80 -4.52
CA THR A 125 5.37 17.68 -4.26
C THR A 125 4.61 17.21 -3.03
N VAL A 126 4.23 18.15 -2.17
CA VAL A 126 3.37 17.90 -1.02
C VAL A 126 2.05 18.61 -1.30
N ALA A 127 1.02 17.85 -1.65
CA ALA A 127 -0.32 18.39 -1.81
C ALA A 127 -0.95 18.55 -0.42
N GLU A 128 -1.08 19.79 0.05
CA GLU A 128 -1.83 20.06 1.27
C GLU A 128 -3.27 19.56 1.10
N ALA A 129 -3.78 18.81 2.08
CA ALA A 129 -5.18 18.43 2.10
C ALA A 129 -5.99 19.73 2.24
N ASP A 130 -6.64 20.14 1.14
CA ASP A 130 -7.54 21.28 1.11
C ASP A 130 -8.58 21.10 2.22
N GLY A 131 -8.46 21.91 3.27
CA GLY A 131 -9.40 21.94 4.39
C GLY A 131 -10.78 22.37 3.87
N PRO A 132 -11.87 21.86 4.47
CA PRO A 132 -13.21 21.96 3.89
C PRO A 132 -13.60 23.42 3.66
N CYS A 133 -14.12 23.71 2.47
CA CYS A 133 -14.75 24.96 2.12
C CYS A 133 -15.68 25.42 3.26
N ARG A 134 -15.40 26.62 3.75
CA ARG A 134 -16.24 27.39 4.66
C ARG A 134 -17.62 27.57 4.02
N VAL A 135 -18.64 26.97 4.62
CA VAL A 135 -20.05 27.25 4.32
C VAL A 135 -20.37 28.68 4.80
N GLU A 136 -20.75 29.55 3.87
CA GLU A 136 -21.44 30.82 4.15
C GLU A 136 -22.92 30.58 4.43
#